data_AF-A0AA94WTR6-F1
#
_entry.id   AF-A0AA94WTR6-F1
#
_cell.length_a   1.000
_cell.length_b   1.000
_cell.length_c   1.000
_cell.angle_alpha   90.00
_cell.angle_beta   90.00
_cell.angle_gamma   90.00
#
_symmetry.space_group_name_H-M   'P 1'
#
loop_
_entity.id
_entity.type
_entity.pdbx_description
1 polymer ?
#
loop_
_entity_poly.entity_id
_entity_poly.type
_entity_poly.pdbx_seq_one_letter_code
_entity_poly.pdbx_strand_id
1 'polypeptide(L)'
;MYAVILGLFYGMFSALTYNSIQIKIEKLEVLEEQYLEKDAQGEIPYAFKQQYAKEYNEYDRLQNRLQSFWMKWVFDFPEFKKP
;
A
#
# COMPACT_ATOMS: atom_id res chain seq x y z
N MET A 1 -24.49 20.37 13.97
CA MET A 1 -23.15 20.63 14.54
C MET A 1 -22.32 19.34 14.62
N TYR A 2 -22.77 18.30 15.33
CA TYR A 2 -22.04 17.03 15.43
C TYR A 2 -21.77 16.32 14.09
N ALA A 3 -22.73 16.30 13.17
CA ALA A 3 -22.55 15.70 11.85
C ALA A 3 -21.43 16.38 11.02
N VAL A 4 -21.29 17.70 11.13
CA VAL A 4 -20.22 18.46 10.44
C VAL A 4 -18.86 18.11 11.03
N ILE A 5 -18.77 18.05 12.36
CA ILE A 5 -17.54 17.66 13.07
C ILE A 5 -17.13 16.23 12.71
N LEU A 6 -18.09 15.29 12.70
CA LEU A 6 -17.85 13.91 12.30
C LEU A 6 -17.39 13.80 10.84
N GLY A 7 -18.00 14.57 9.93
CA GLY A 7 -17.58 14.63 8.52
C GLY A 7 -16.15 15.14 8.36
N LEU A 8 -15.75 16.17 9.10
CA LEU A 8 -14.38 16.70 9.09
C LEU A 8 -13.37 15.68 9.62
N PHE A 9 -13.66 15.04 10.75
CA PHE A 9 -12.77 14.00 11.29
C PHE A 9 -12.65 12.82 10.32
N TYR A 10 -13.76 12.36 9.75
CA TYR A 10 -13.75 11.29 8.76
C TYR A 10 -12.92 11.65 7.53
N GLY A 11 -13.06 12.87 7.01
CA GLY A 11 -12.26 13.38 5.90
C GLY A 11 -10.77 13.42 6.22
N MET A 12 -10.40 13.94 7.39
CA MET A 12 -9.02 13.97 7.85
C MET A 12 -8.43 12.56 7.98
N PHE A 13 -9.14 11.65 8.65
CA PHE A 13 -8.70 10.26 8.79
C PHE A 13 -8.59 9.56 7.43
N SER A 14 -9.47 9.86 6.49
CA SER A 14 -9.40 9.36 5.12
C SER A 14 -8.15 9.85 4.40
N ALA A 15 -7.82 11.13 4.49
CA ALA A 15 -6.60 11.69 3.91
C ALA A 15 -5.34 11.05 4.52
N LEU A 16 -5.31 10.83 5.83
CA LEU A 16 -4.19 10.14 6.49
C LEU A 16 -4.06 8.69 6.02
N THR A 17 -5.18 7.99 5.83
CA THR A 17 -5.19 6.60 5.35
C THR A 17 -4.71 6.52 3.91
N TYR A 18 -5.17 7.44 3.05
CA TYR A 18 -4.71 7.53 1.66
C TYR A 18 -3.19 7.76 1.60
N ASN A 19 -2.66 8.73 2.35
CA ASN A 19 -1.22 8.99 2.43
C ASN A 19 -0.45 7.75 2.92
N SER A 20 -0.96 7.03 3.92
CA SER A 20 -0.34 5.79 4.38
C SER A 20 -0.28 4.70 3.31
N ILE A 21 -1.28 4.64 2.42
CA ILE A 21 -1.29 3.70 1.29
C ILE A 21 -0.29 4.16 0.22
N GLN A 22 -0.26 5.45 -0.10
CA GLN A 22 0.67 6.03 -1.08
C GLN A 22 2.15 5.80 -0.71
N ILE A 23 2.53 6.04 0.55
CA ILE A 23 3.89 5.76 1.03
C ILE A 23 4.27 4.28 0.83
N LYS A 24 3.30 3.37 0.96
CA LYS A 24 3.53 1.94 0.75
C LYS A 24 3.64 1.58 -0.73
N ILE A 25 2.89 2.25 -1.59
CA ILE A 25 2.99 2.13 -3.05
C ILE A 25 4.39 2.53 -3.50
N GLU A 26 4.84 3.74 -3.18
CA GLU A 26 6.17 4.25 -3.58
C GLU A 26 7.29 3.29 -3.14
N LYS A 27 7.19 2.75 -1.92
CA LYS A 27 8.16 1.80 -1.41
C LYS A 27 8.11 0.46 -2.15
N LEU A 28 6.92 -0.03 -2.48
CA LEU A 28 6.75 -1.29 -3.20
C LEU A 28 7.17 -1.19 -4.66
N GLU A 29 6.95 -0.05 -5.32
CA GLU A 29 7.42 0.18 -6.70
C GLU A 29 8.94 0.04 -6.78
N VAL A 30 9.68 0.69 -5.88
CA VAL A 30 11.14 0.58 -5.82
C VAL A 30 11.60 -0.85 -5.51
N LEU A 31 10.91 -1.54 -4.60
CA LEU A 31 11.26 -2.92 -4.26
C LEU A 31 10.90 -3.91 -5.37
N GLU A 32 9.83 -3.67 -6.12
CA GLU A 32 9.42 -4.53 -7.23
C GLU A 32 10.40 -4.38 -8.41
N GLU A 33 10.82 -3.15 -8.72
CA GLU A 33 11.87 -2.91 -9.72
C GLU A 33 13.15 -3.68 -9.36
N GLN A 34 13.62 -3.55 -8.12
CA GLN A 34 14.78 -4.29 -7.63
C GLN A 34 14.57 -5.80 -7.62
N TYR A 35 13.34 -6.26 -7.36
CA TYR A 35 12.99 -7.68 -7.42
C TYR A 35 13.18 -8.20 -8.85
N LEU A 36 12.64 -7.49 -9.84
CA LEU A 36 12.72 -7.86 -11.25
C LEU A 36 14.17 -7.87 -11.75
N GLU A 37 15.00 -6.91 -11.35
CA GLU A 37 16.43 -6.89 -11.67
C GLU A 37 17.17 -8.12 -11.11
N LYS A 38 16.89 -8.49 -9.85
CA LYS A 38 17.51 -9.64 -9.18
C LYS A 38 17.02 -10.98 -9.74
N ASP A 39 15.73 -11.05 -10.08
CA ASP A 39 15.12 -12.21 -10.75
C ASP A 39 15.78 -12.42 -12.13
N ALA A 40 16.03 -11.34 -12.89
CA ALA A 40 16.75 -11.39 -14.16
C ALA A 40 18.22 -11.82 -14.02
N GLN A 41 18.85 -11.53 -12.87
CA GLN A 41 20.20 -12.01 -12.53
C GLN A 41 20.22 -13.46 -12.02
N GLY A 42 19.05 -14.06 -11.79
CA GLY A 42 18.89 -15.45 -11.39
C GLY A 42 19.03 -15.73 -9.89
N GLU A 43 19.22 -14.71 -9.05
CA GLU A 43 19.31 -14.88 -7.60
C GLU A 43 18.62 -13.74 -6.85
N ILE A 44 17.56 -14.09 -6.12
CA ILE A 44 16.86 -13.17 -5.21
C ILE A 44 17.26 -13.53 -3.77
N PRO A 45 18.01 -12.66 -3.06
CA PRO A 45 18.39 -12.92 -1.69
C PRO A 45 17.16 -13.16 -0.80
N TYR A 46 17.21 -14.17 0.06
CA TYR A 46 16.10 -14.51 0.96
C TYR A 46 15.66 -13.32 1.83
N ALA A 47 16.62 -12.56 2.36
CA ALA A 47 16.35 -11.36 3.16
C ALA A 47 15.54 -10.31 2.37
N PHE A 48 15.83 -10.17 1.07
CA PHE A 48 15.12 -9.26 0.19
C PHE A 48 13.69 -9.76 -0.07
N LYS A 49 13.51 -11.05 -0.35
CA LYS A 49 12.19 -11.66 -0.52
C LYS A 49 11.32 -11.47 0.72
N GLN A 50 11.89 -11.63 1.92
CA GLN A 50 11.19 -11.41 3.18
C GLN A 50 10.79 -9.95 3.38
N GLN A 51 11.68 -9.00 3.03
CA GLN A 51 11.38 -7.58 3.08
C GLN A 51 10.24 -7.22 2.13
N TYR A 52 10.29 -7.66 0.88
CA TYR A 52 9.23 -7.43 -0.11
C TYR A 52 7.90 -8.00 0.37
N ALA A 53 7.89 -9.25 0.84
CA ALA A 53 6.68 -9.89 1.36
C ALA A 53 6.06 -9.14 2.55
N LYS A 54 6.90 -8.61 3.45
CA LYS A 54 6.43 -7.80 4.59
C LYS A 54 5.73 -6.53 4.11
N GLU A 55 6.35 -5.78 3.20
CA GLU A 55 5.77 -4.53 2.67
C GLU A 55 4.49 -4.80 1.88
N TYR A 56 4.47 -5.87 1.07
CA TYR A 56 3.28 -6.31 0.33
C TYR A 56 2.11 -6.59 1.27
N ASN A 57 2.34 -7.36 2.33
CA ASN A 57 1.30 -7.70 3.31
C ASN A 57 0.78 -6.45 4.05
N GLU A 58 1.65 -5.49 4.35
CA GLU A 58 1.24 -4.25 4.98
C GLU A 58 0.37 -3.40 4.04
N TYR A 59 0.72 -3.32 2.77
CA TYR A 59 -0.05 -2.66 1.72
C TYR A 59 -1.43 -3.30 1.51
N ASP A 60 -1.48 -4.63 1.33
CA ASP A 60 -2.75 -5.36 1.19
C ASP A 60 -3.65 -5.15 2.41
N ARG A 61 -3.08 -5.25 3.62
CA ARG A 61 -3.85 -5.01 4.85
C ARG A 61 -4.40 -3.59 4.93
N LEU A 62 -3.66 -2.57 4.47
CA LEU A 62 -4.12 -1.18 4.46
C LEU A 62 -5.28 -0.98 3.49
N GLN A 63 -5.23 -1.62 2.32
CA GLN A 63 -6.32 -1.56 1.34
C GLN A 63 -7.58 -2.32 1.78
N ASN A 64 -7.44 -3.35 2.61
CA ASN A 64 -8.56 -4.18 3.06
C ASN A 64 -9.20 -3.68 4.37
N ARG A 65 -8.87 -2.47 4.83
CA ARG A 65 -9.55 -1.84 5.98
C ARG A 65 -10.92 -1.30 5.58
N LEU A 66 -11.87 -1.33 6.50
CA LEU A 66 -13.19 -0.71 6.30
C LEU A 66 -13.08 0.77 5.91
N GLN A 67 -12.10 1.47 6.47
CA GLN A 67 -11.86 2.88 6.19
C GLN A 67 -11.43 3.18 4.75
N SER A 68 -10.70 2.25 4.11
CA SER A 68 -10.22 2.37 2.73
C SER A 68 -11.13 1.65 1.73
N PHE A 69 -12.19 0.97 2.18
CA PHE A 69 -13.12 0.24 1.30
C PHE A 69 -13.69 1.11 0.17
N TRP A 70 -14.15 2.32 0.50
CA TRP A 70 -14.69 3.24 -0.52
C TRP A 70 -13.59 3.83 -1.41
N MET A 71 -12.35 3.90 -0.93
CA MET A 71 -11.24 4.53 -1.66
C MET A 71 -10.93 3.80 -2.96
N LYS A 72 -11.15 2.48 -3.01
CA LYS A 72 -10.97 1.64 -4.22
C LYS A 72 -11.88 2.06 -5.38
N TRP A 73 -12.94 2.83 -5.12
CA TRP A 73 -13.86 3.33 -6.14
C TRP A 73 -13.52 4.73 -6.63
N VAL A 74 -12.57 5.39 -5.98
CA VAL A 74 -12.21 6.81 -6.22
C VAL A 74 -10.75 6.95 -6.64
N PHE A 75 -9.87 6.08 -6.15
CA PHE A 75 -8.45 6.11 -6.41
C PHE A 75 -7.98 4.79 -7.03
N ASP A 76 -7.03 4.90 -7.97
CA ASP A 76 -6.36 3.74 -8.55
C ASP A 76 -5.21 3.31 -7.64
N PHE A 77 -5.27 2.05 -7.20
CA PHE A 77 -4.21 1.42 -6.41
C PHE A 77 -3.51 0.36 -7.30
N PRO A 78 -2.18 0.44 -7.47
CA PRO A 78 -1.44 -0.47 -8.34
C PRO A 78 -1.43 -1.90 -7.81
N GLU A 79 -1.42 -2.87 -8.72
CA GLU A 79 -1.28 -4.29 -8.38
C GLU A 79 0.20 -4.68 -8.42
N PHE A 80 0.74 -5.12 -7.28
CA PHE A 80 2.10 -5.64 -7.17
C PHE A 80 2.12 -7.17 -7.26
N LYS A 81 3.23 -7.75 -7.71
CA LYS A 81 3.45 -9.20 -7.78
C LYS A 81 3.32 -9.81 -6.38
N LYS A 82 2.51 -10.87 -6.28
CA LYS A 82 2.41 -11.65 -5.04
C LYS A 82 3.74 -12.39 -4.77
N PRO A 83 4.30 -12.30 -3.54
CA PRO A 83 5.58 -12.93 -3.17
C PRO A 83 5.58 -14.47 -3.15
#